data_AF-A0A2V6S4L6-F1
#
_entry.id   AF-A0A2V6S4L6-F1
#
_cell.length_a   1.000
_cell.length_b   1.000
_cell.length_c   1.000
_cell.angle_alpha   90.00
_cell.angle_beta   90.00
_cell.angle_gamma   90.00
#
_symmetry.space_group_name_H-M   'P 1'
#
loop_
_entity.id
_entity.type
_entity.pdbx_description
1 polymer ?
#
loop_
_entity_poly.entity_id
_entity_poly.type
_entity_poly.pdbx_seq_one_letter_code
_entity_poly.pdbx_strand_id
1 'polypeptide(L)'
;MTTNLIDVQHADVIMCTNNMAENHPVGFQWVMKAKERGAKVIHVDPRFTRTSAVSDVHVPLRSGTNIAFFGGLMSYAIQNNLYFKDYVVSYTNAPFLIDPAFKTPTDLGGLFEGLEQTGQGGTDPHVAQTYNKTSWKYQLDAEGNPKRDLTLQDPNCVFQLLKRHYSRYTPEMVERVCGIPKAKFVEVAKLYCGTSGREKTGTITYALNLTQHTNGVQNIRALCMLQLLLGNIGRPGGGVTALRGHANVQGATDLELLYHELPGYMAQPLRDAHPDLTAYMEKETPKGGFWVNKPKFFVSLLKAFYGDAATKDNEYGYQWLPKRAKADAYSHQHIFVDMYNGMVKGFLALGQNPAVGGPNAKLARSAMQRLDWLVVKDIFLTETAEIWKAPGVDPKTVKTEVFFMPAAPAAEKDGSLTNTMRLIQWHEKAVTPPGDVTSDAEFVCTLARRLQALYAGSKKERDRGFLAA
;
A
#
# COMPACT_ATOMS: atom_id res chain seq x y z
N MET A 1 5.23 -7.79 2.81
CA MET A 1 5.08 -9.24 2.52
C MET A 1 4.89 -10.00 3.82
N THR A 2 4.22 -11.15 3.78
CA THR A 2 4.00 -12.00 4.96
C THR A 2 5.09 -13.05 5.16
N THR A 3 6.02 -13.18 4.21
CA THR A 3 7.20 -14.06 4.26
C THR A 3 8.46 -13.25 3.88
N ASN A 4 9.57 -13.91 3.58
CA ASN A 4 10.81 -13.34 3.05
C ASN A 4 11.17 -13.98 1.69
N LEU A 5 12.08 -13.39 0.92
CA LEU A 5 12.43 -13.87 -0.42
C LEU A 5 13.11 -15.24 -0.42
N ILE A 6 13.92 -15.54 0.61
CA ILE A 6 14.67 -16.80 0.72
C ILE A 6 13.68 -17.96 0.91
N ASP A 7 12.64 -17.75 1.73
CA ASP A 7 11.61 -18.74 2.04
C ASP A 7 10.81 -19.21 0.81
N VAL A 8 10.76 -18.40 -0.27
CA VAL A 8 10.11 -18.78 -1.53
C VAL A 8 10.68 -20.07 -2.12
N GLN A 9 11.96 -20.41 -1.83
CA GLN A 9 12.57 -21.67 -2.27
C GLN A 9 11.85 -22.92 -1.73
N HIS A 10 11.06 -22.76 -0.66
CA HIS A 10 10.33 -23.84 -0.01
C HIS A 10 8.91 -24.04 -0.57
N ALA A 11 8.46 -23.23 -1.54
CA ALA A 11 7.14 -23.35 -2.16
C ALA A 11 7.03 -24.58 -3.08
N ASP A 12 5.86 -25.21 -3.15
CA ASP A 12 5.54 -26.25 -4.15
C ASP A 12 5.00 -25.65 -5.44
N VAL A 13 4.28 -24.52 -5.34
CA VAL A 13 3.78 -23.76 -6.48
C VAL A 13 3.98 -22.27 -6.24
N ILE A 14 4.58 -21.58 -7.21
CA ILE A 14 4.81 -20.14 -7.18
C ILE A 14 3.99 -19.51 -8.28
N MET A 15 3.10 -18.57 -7.92
CA MET A 15 2.37 -17.75 -8.88
C MET A 15 2.96 -16.35 -8.93
N CYS A 16 3.70 -16.05 -9.98
CA CYS A 16 4.19 -14.71 -10.26
C CYS A 16 3.11 -13.91 -10.99
N THR A 17 2.65 -12.81 -10.39
CA THR A 17 1.73 -11.84 -11.03
C THR A 17 2.44 -10.54 -11.39
N ASN A 18 3.77 -10.55 -11.30
CA ASN A 18 4.69 -9.47 -11.62
C ASN A 18 5.87 -10.03 -12.42
N ASN A 19 6.56 -9.14 -13.14
CA ASN A 19 7.75 -9.49 -13.90
C ASN A 19 9.01 -9.58 -13.00
N MET A 20 9.04 -10.59 -12.12
CA MET A 20 10.04 -10.73 -11.06
C MET A 20 11.47 -10.93 -11.59
N ALA A 21 11.65 -11.65 -12.70
CA ALA A 21 12.97 -11.92 -13.27
C ALA A 21 13.68 -10.65 -13.80
N GLU A 22 12.92 -9.60 -14.12
CA GLU A 22 13.47 -8.31 -14.59
C GLU A 22 13.55 -7.28 -13.47
N ASN A 23 12.53 -7.24 -12.60
CA ASN A 23 12.38 -6.17 -11.61
C ASN A 23 12.96 -6.53 -10.24
N HIS A 24 13.18 -7.83 -9.97
CA HIS A 24 13.77 -8.36 -8.73
C HIS A 24 14.70 -9.56 -9.03
N PRO A 25 15.66 -9.44 -9.97
CA PRO A 25 16.41 -10.59 -10.52
C PRO A 25 17.15 -11.39 -9.45
N VAL A 26 17.79 -10.71 -8.50
CA VAL A 26 18.49 -11.38 -7.38
C VAL A 26 17.50 -12.08 -6.45
N GLY A 27 16.31 -11.53 -6.22
CA GLY A 27 15.25 -12.21 -5.48
C GLY A 27 14.70 -13.43 -6.22
N PHE A 28 14.68 -13.39 -7.56
CA PHE A 28 14.15 -14.44 -8.41
C PHE A 28 14.98 -15.74 -8.38
N GLN A 29 16.25 -15.67 -7.93
CA GLN A 29 17.06 -16.88 -7.71
C GLN A 29 16.36 -17.91 -6.81
N TRP A 30 15.57 -17.45 -5.82
CA TRP A 30 14.86 -18.34 -4.89
C TRP A 30 13.64 -19.01 -5.53
N VAL A 31 13.03 -18.38 -6.54
CA VAL A 31 12.02 -19.01 -7.40
C VAL A 31 12.67 -20.13 -8.22
N MET A 32 13.86 -19.89 -8.75
CA MET A 32 14.60 -20.89 -9.52
C MET A 32 15.05 -22.07 -8.64
N LYS A 33 15.52 -21.82 -7.42
CA LYS A 33 15.82 -22.90 -6.44
C LYS A 33 14.60 -23.73 -6.08
N ALA A 34 13.42 -23.12 -5.92
CA ALA A 34 12.18 -23.87 -5.74
C ALA A 34 11.92 -24.78 -6.96
N LYS A 35 12.11 -24.24 -8.17
CA LYS A 35 11.91 -24.98 -9.43
C LYS A 35 12.88 -26.15 -9.58
N GLU A 36 14.16 -25.97 -9.23
CA GLU A 36 15.18 -27.04 -9.22
C GLU A 36 14.79 -28.19 -8.28
N ARG A 37 14.11 -27.87 -7.16
CA ARG A 37 13.54 -28.86 -6.23
C ARG A 37 12.25 -29.53 -6.76
N GLY A 38 11.70 -29.05 -7.87
CA GLY A 38 10.50 -29.58 -8.50
C GLY A 38 9.23 -28.74 -8.34
N ALA A 39 9.33 -27.53 -7.77
CA ALA A 39 8.20 -26.61 -7.69
C ALA A 39 7.73 -26.18 -9.09
N LYS A 40 6.44 -25.86 -9.21
CA LYS A 40 5.86 -25.33 -10.45
C LYS A 40 5.75 -23.81 -10.41
N VAL A 41 6.16 -23.15 -11.50
CA VAL A 41 6.10 -21.70 -11.63
C VAL A 41 5.04 -21.30 -12.65
N ILE A 42 4.05 -20.54 -12.19
CA ILE A 42 3.00 -19.94 -13.01
C ILE A 42 3.28 -18.45 -13.14
N HIS A 43 3.30 -17.91 -14.36
CA HIS A 43 3.39 -16.47 -14.59
C HIS A 43 2.10 -15.94 -15.21
N VAL A 44 1.42 -15.05 -14.49
CA VAL A 44 0.16 -14.41 -14.88
C VAL A 44 0.45 -12.96 -15.26
N ASP A 45 0.57 -12.70 -16.57
CA ASP A 45 0.89 -11.38 -17.11
C ASP A 45 0.29 -11.23 -18.52
N PRO A 46 -0.26 -10.06 -18.89
CA PRO A 46 -0.72 -9.79 -20.26
C PRO A 46 0.36 -10.02 -21.32
N ARG A 47 1.64 -9.93 -20.95
CA ARG A 47 2.78 -10.04 -21.85
C ARG A 47 3.56 -11.32 -21.57
N PHE A 48 4.23 -11.82 -22.61
CA PHE A 48 5.28 -12.81 -22.43
C PHE A 48 6.60 -12.09 -22.11
N THR A 49 7.15 -12.28 -20.91
CA THR A 49 8.35 -11.57 -20.42
C THR A 49 9.51 -12.53 -20.14
N ARG A 50 10.64 -12.03 -19.63
CA ARG A 50 11.73 -12.93 -19.18
C ARG A 50 11.31 -13.83 -18.02
N THR A 51 10.32 -13.42 -17.21
CA THR A 51 9.71 -14.28 -16.19
C THR A 51 8.90 -15.40 -16.84
N SER A 52 8.13 -15.11 -17.91
CA SER A 52 7.39 -16.13 -18.67
C SER A 52 8.32 -17.17 -19.29
N ALA A 53 9.46 -16.73 -19.84
CA ALA A 53 10.40 -17.59 -20.56
C ALA A 53 10.96 -18.75 -19.72
N VAL A 54 10.96 -18.61 -18.39
CA VAL A 54 11.47 -19.60 -17.45
C VAL A 54 10.38 -20.19 -16.55
N SER A 55 9.11 -19.82 -16.76
CA SER A 55 7.97 -20.38 -16.03
C SER A 55 7.48 -21.69 -16.67
N ASP A 56 6.87 -22.58 -15.88
CA ASP A 56 6.22 -23.79 -16.42
C ASP A 56 4.94 -23.43 -17.19
N VAL A 57 4.18 -22.44 -16.70
CA VAL A 57 2.92 -22.01 -17.31
C VAL A 57 2.88 -20.50 -17.42
N HIS A 58 2.66 -19.98 -18.64
CA HIS A 58 2.28 -18.59 -18.85
C HIS A 58 0.76 -18.46 -19.06
N VAL A 59 0.16 -17.52 -18.33
CA VAL A 59 -1.27 -17.21 -18.34
C VAL A 59 -1.46 -15.78 -18.85
N PRO A 60 -1.83 -15.60 -20.14
CA PRO A 60 -2.10 -14.28 -20.69
C PRO A 60 -3.42 -13.76 -20.11
N LEU A 61 -3.34 -12.73 -19.26
CA LEU A 61 -4.49 -12.11 -18.61
C LEU A 61 -4.67 -10.68 -19.11
N ARG A 62 -5.88 -10.29 -19.49
CA ARG A 62 -6.23 -8.91 -19.83
C ARG A 62 -6.05 -7.97 -18.64
N SER A 63 -5.33 -6.87 -18.80
CA SER A 63 -5.08 -5.87 -17.75
C SER A 63 -6.37 -5.40 -17.07
N GLY A 64 -6.36 -5.32 -15.73
CA GLY A 64 -7.50 -4.86 -14.92
C GLY A 64 -8.55 -5.94 -14.59
N THR A 65 -8.30 -7.22 -14.93
CA THR A 65 -9.27 -8.31 -14.76
C THR A 65 -8.88 -9.31 -13.66
N ASN A 66 -7.90 -8.98 -12.83
CA ASN A 66 -7.33 -9.88 -11.82
C ASN A 66 -8.34 -10.33 -10.76
N ILE A 67 -9.31 -9.49 -10.36
CA ILE A 67 -10.40 -9.90 -9.45
C ILE A 67 -11.20 -11.07 -10.04
N ALA A 68 -11.47 -11.08 -11.35
CA ALA A 68 -12.20 -12.18 -11.98
C ALA A 68 -11.37 -13.48 -11.96
N PHE A 69 -10.07 -13.38 -12.22
CA PHE A 69 -9.15 -14.51 -12.14
C PHE A 69 -9.06 -15.11 -10.72
N PHE A 70 -8.77 -14.29 -9.70
CA PHE A 70 -8.70 -14.76 -8.31
C PHE A 70 -10.07 -15.22 -7.78
N GLY A 71 -11.15 -14.54 -8.17
CA GLY A 71 -12.51 -14.95 -7.85
C GLY A 71 -12.85 -16.32 -8.42
N GLY A 72 -12.41 -16.60 -9.66
CA GLY A 72 -12.51 -17.91 -10.28
C GLY A 72 -11.73 -18.98 -9.51
N LEU A 73 -10.49 -18.68 -9.10
CA LEU A 73 -9.67 -19.63 -8.31
C LEU A 73 -10.33 -19.95 -6.96
N MET A 74 -10.89 -18.94 -6.27
CA MET A 74 -11.62 -19.15 -5.03
C MET A 74 -12.89 -19.98 -5.26
N SER A 75 -13.65 -19.68 -6.31
CA SER A 75 -14.84 -20.46 -6.69
C SER A 75 -14.47 -21.93 -6.95
N TYR A 76 -13.40 -22.17 -7.73
CA TYR A 76 -12.89 -23.51 -8.01
C TYR A 76 -12.47 -24.24 -6.74
N ALA A 77 -11.71 -23.59 -5.85
CA ALA A 77 -11.28 -24.19 -4.59
C ALA A 77 -12.47 -24.59 -3.72
N ILE A 78 -13.49 -23.74 -3.60
CA ILE A 78 -14.67 -24.00 -2.77
C ILE A 78 -15.54 -25.11 -3.38
N GLN A 79 -15.81 -25.06 -4.69
CA GLN A 79 -16.66 -26.06 -5.37
C GLN A 79 -16.05 -27.47 -5.37
N ASN A 80 -14.72 -27.58 -5.36
CA ASN A 80 -14.01 -28.85 -5.35
C ASN A 80 -13.55 -29.28 -3.94
N ASN A 81 -13.99 -28.60 -2.87
CA ASN A 81 -13.55 -28.84 -1.48
C ASN A 81 -12.02 -28.82 -1.30
N LEU A 82 -11.33 -27.99 -2.08
CA LEU A 82 -9.88 -27.77 -2.03
C LEU A 82 -9.51 -26.58 -1.13
N TYR A 83 -10.34 -26.21 -0.17
CA TYR A 83 -9.96 -25.28 0.89
C TYR A 83 -9.49 -26.07 2.12
N PHE A 84 -8.49 -25.57 2.84
CA PHE A 84 -7.97 -26.25 4.01
C PHE A 84 -8.89 -25.99 5.21
N LYS A 85 -9.94 -26.82 5.36
CA LYS A 85 -11.03 -26.62 6.32
C LYS A 85 -10.55 -26.32 7.75
N ASP A 86 -9.65 -27.11 8.31
CA ASP A 86 -9.16 -26.88 9.69
C ASP A 86 -8.53 -25.49 9.82
N TYR A 87 -7.66 -25.11 8.88
CA TYR A 87 -7.04 -23.78 8.84
C TYR A 87 -8.10 -22.68 8.72
N VAL A 88 -9.04 -22.84 7.79
CA VAL A 88 -10.10 -21.86 7.52
C VAL A 88 -10.98 -21.65 8.75
N VAL A 89 -11.38 -22.72 9.44
CA VAL A 89 -12.21 -22.65 10.65
C VAL A 89 -11.43 -22.01 11.82
N SER A 90 -10.17 -22.40 12.01
CA SER A 90 -9.42 -21.99 13.21
C SER A 90 -8.74 -20.64 13.10
N TYR A 91 -8.28 -20.23 11.91
CA TYR A 91 -7.38 -19.09 11.74
C TYR A 91 -7.93 -17.98 10.85
N THR A 92 -9.19 -18.08 10.43
CA THR A 92 -9.88 -17.04 9.68
C THR A 92 -11.20 -16.69 10.37
N ASN A 93 -11.88 -15.66 9.85
CA ASN A 93 -13.22 -15.29 10.29
C ASN A 93 -14.33 -16.09 9.58
N ALA A 94 -14.00 -17.13 8.80
CA ALA A 94 -14.96 -17.96 8.08
C ALA A 94 -16.17 -18.44 8.92
N PRO A 95 -16.00 -18.84 10.21
CA PRO A 95 -17.13 -19.23 11.06
C PRO A 95 -18.02 -18.08 11.52
N PHE A 96 -17.58 -16.82 11.42
CA PHE A 96 -18.22 -15.71 12.11
C PHE A 96 -19.52 -15.35 11.39
N LEU A 97 -20.59 -15.08 12.15
CA LEU A 97 -21.89 -14.74 11.59
C LEU A 97 -21.97 -13.24 11.29
N ILE A 98 -22.41 -12.88 10.08
CA ILE A 98 -22.64 -11.51 9.63
C ILE A 98 -24.10 -11.13 9.85
N ASP A 99 -24.37 -9.84 10.05
CA ASP A 99 -25.73 -9.29 10.11
C ASP A 99 -26.58 -9.78 8.91
N PRO A 100 -27.76 -10.39 9.12
CA PRO A 100 -28.62 -10.91 8.03
C PRO A 100 -29.08 -9.83 7.02
N ALA A 101 -29.04 -8.56 7.41
CA ALA A 101 -29.33 -7.43 6.51
C ALA A 101 -28.22 -7.21 5.48
N PHE A 102 -27.01 -7.74 5.70
CA PHE A 102 -25.92 -7.62 4.73
C PHE A 102 -26.27 -8.35 3.43
N LYS A 103 -26.20 -7.61 2.31
CA LYS A 103 -26.34 -8.16 0.96
C LYS A 103 -25.09 -7.88 0.14
N THR A 104 -24.81 -8.79 -0.78
CA THR A 104 -23.63 -8.78 -1.62
C THR A 104 -23.97 -8.39 -3.07
N PRO A 105 -22.96 -8.13 -3.92
CA PRO A 105 -23.12 -7.96 -5.36
C PRO A 105 -23.82 -9.11 -6.09
N THR A 106 -23.89 -10.31 -5.51
CA THR A 106 -24.69 -11.41 -6.07
C THR A 106 -26.19 -11.14 -5.91
N ASP A 107 -26.57 -10.42 -4.87
CA ASP A 107 -27.96 -10.18 -4.47
C ASP A 107 -28.51 -8.89 -5.10
N LEU A 108 -27.64 -7.89 -5.27
CA LEU A 108 -27.99 -6.54 -5.72
C LEU A 108 -27.32 -6.16 -7.05
N GLY A 109 -27.11 -7.13 -7.95
CA GLY A 109 -26.72 -6.84 -9.34
C GLY A 109 -25.39 -6.11 -9.52
N GLY A 110 -24.41 -6.34 -8.65
CA GLY A 110 -23.09 -5.70 -8.72
C GLY A 110 -22.77 -4.74 -7.57
N LEU A 111 -23.75 -4.39 -6.74
CA LEU A 111 -23.59 -3.48 -5.61
C LEU A 111 -23.63 -4.23 -4.26
N PHE A 112 -22.95 -3.71 -3.25
CA PHE A 112 -23.22 -4.14 -1.86
C PHE A 112 -24.43 -3.38 -1.31
N GLU A 113 -25.00 -3.88 -0.20
CA GLU A 113 -26.01 -3.13 0.57
C GLU A 113 -25.42 -1.81 1.10
N GLY A 114 -26.25 -0.77 1.19
CA GLY A 114 -25.91 0.51 1.78
C GLY A 114 -25.24 1.51 0.84
N LEU A 115 -25.40 1.38 -0.49
CA LEU A 115 -24.90 2.43 -1.41
C LEU A 115 -25.70 3.73 -1.20
N GLU A 116 -25.01 4.77 -0.77
CA GLU A 116 -25.57 6.11 -0.61
C GLU A 116 -24.92 7.05 -1.63
N GLN A 117 -25.74 7.95 -2.20
CA GLN A 117 -25.25 9.09 -2.96
C GLN A 117 -24.99 10.23 -1.98
N THR A 118 -23.73 10.63 -1.87
CA THR A 118 -23.31 11.79 -1.08
C THR A 118 -22.86 12.88 -2.06
N GLY A 119 -23.51 14.04 -1.99
CA GLY A 119 -23.30 15.16 -2.91
C GLY A 119 -24.63 15.84 -3.29
N GLN A 120 -24.58 17.13 -3.60
CA GLN A 120 -25.73 17.83 -4.16
C GLN A 120 -25.79 17.51 -5.66
N GLY A 121 -26.82 16.79 -6.11
CA GLY A 121 -27.06 16.59 -7.53
C GLY A 121 -27.11 17.93 -8.29
N GLY A 122 -26.44 18.01 -9.45
CA GLY A 122 -26.29 19.25 -10.22
C GLY A 122 -25.08 19.18 -11.17
N THR A 123 -24.42 20.32 -11.40
CA THR A 123 -23.21 20.45 -12.24
C THR A 123 -21.92 19.92 -11.60
N ASP A 124 -22.00 19.25 -10.45
CA ASP A 124 -20.86 18.62 -9.80
C ASP A 124 -20.57 17.26 -10.48
N PRO A 125 -19.44 17.11 -11.21
CA PRO A 125 -19.08 15.85 -11.86
C PRO A 125 -18.68 14.74 -10.87
N HIS A 126 -18.66 15.03 -9.56
CA HIS A 126 -18.23 14.11 -8.51
C HIS A 126 -19.38 13.77 -7.56
N VAL A 127 -20.40 13.05 -8.03
CA VAL A 127 -21.32 12.34 -7.13
C VAL A 127 -20.50 11.33 -6.33
N ALA A 128 -20.21 11.63 -5.07
CA ALA A 128 -19.45 10.74 -4.20
C ALA A 128 -20.37 9.60 -3.79
N GLN A 129 -20.10 8.41 -4.29
CA GLN A 129 -20.79 7.20 -3.89
C GLN A 129 -20.05 6.58 -2.71
N THR A 130 -20.71 6.52 -1.55
CA THR A 130 -20.15 5.91 -0.34
C THR A 130 -21.05 4.77 0.11
N TYR A 131 -20.46 3.79 0.78
CA TYR A 131 -21.24 2.72 1.41
C TYR A 131 -21.46 3.02 2.88
N ASN A 132 -22.72 3.03 3.30
CA ASN A 132 -23.12 2.88 4.69
C ASN A 132 -22.92 1.42 5.12
N LYS A 133 -21.97 1.22 6.02
CA LYS A 133 -21.50 -0.11 6.43
C LYS A 133 -22.20 -0.64 7.68
N THR A 134 -23.35 -0.09 8.05
CA THR A 134 -24.06 -0.45 9.30
C THR A 134 -24.38 -1.94 9.38
N SER A 135 -24.73 -2.59 8.25
CA SER A 135 -24.96 -4.04 8.19
C SER A 135 -23.68 -4.86 7.99
N TRP A 136 -22.53 -4.23 7.73
CA TRP A 136 -21.27 -4.93 7.44
C TRP A 136 -20.54 -5.28 8.74
N LYS A 137 -21.27 -5.85 9.70
CA LYS A 137 -20.81 -6.16 11.06
C LYS A 137 -21.09 -7.61 11.41
N TYR A 138 -20.35 -8.12 12.38
CA TYR A 138 -20.65 -9.42 12.96
C TYR A 138 -21.89 -9.33 13.85
N GLN A 139 -22.65 -10.41 13.90
CA GLN A 139 -23.60 -10.64 14.98
C GLN A 139 -22.81 -10.85 16.27
N LEU A 140 -23.25 -10.22 17.36
CA LEU A 140 -22.58 -10.32 18.67
C LEU A 140 -23.42 -11.19 19.62
N ASP A 141 -22.74 -11.92 20.50
CA ASP A 141 -23.36 -12.59 21.66
C ASP A 141 -23.62 -11.59 22.82
N ALA A 142 -24.09 -12.10 23.96
CA ALA A 142 -24.46 -11.27 25.10
C ALA A 142 -23.25 -10.53 25.71
N GLU A 143 -22.05 -11.10 25.54
CA GLU A 143 -20.77 -10.56 26.01
C GLU A 143 -20.12 -9.62 24.98
N GLY A 144 -20.74 -9.42 23.81
CA GLY A 144 -20.25 -8.55 22.75
C GLY A 144 -19.20 -9.18 21.84
N ASN A 145 -19.00 -10.51 21.90
CA ASN A 145 -18.10 -11.23 21.02
C ASN A 145 -18.81 -11.65 19.72
N PRO A 146 -18.11 -11.73 18.57
CA PRO A 146 -18.68 -12.25 17.34
C PRO A 146 -19.18 -13.70 17.48
N LYS A 147 -20.46 -13.94 17.17
CA LYS A 147 -21.05 -15.27 17.07
C LYS A 147 -20.37 -16.10 15.99
N ARG A 148 -20.28 -17.41 16.19
CA ARG A 148 -19.57 -18.33 15.30
C ARG A 148 -20.35 -19.63 15.07
N ASP A 149 -20.31 -20.12 13.84
CA ASP A 149 -20.68 -21.48 13.49
C ASP A 149 -19.46 -22.23 12.94
N LEU A 150 -18.89 -23.11 13.77
CA LEU A 150 -17.70 -23.91 13.43
C LEU A 150 -17.98 -24.98 12.36
N THR A 151 -19.27 -25.29 12.10
CA THR A 151 -19.65 -26.25 11.05
C THR A 151 -19.63 -25.62 9.65
N LEU A 152 -19.58 -24.28 9.58
CA LEU A 152 -19.66 -23.46 8.37
C LEU A 152 -20.97 -23.70 7.58
N GLN A 153 -22.07 -24.08 8.23
CA GLN A 153 -23.35 -24.34 7.58
C GLN A 153 -24.33 -23.17 7.69
N ASP A 154 -24.20 -22.31 8.71
CA ASP A 154 -25.07 -21.14 8.87
C ASP A 154 -25.00 -20.25 7.62
N PRO A 155 -26.13 -19.91 6.99
CA PRO A 155 -26.16 -19.14 5.75
C PRO A 155 -25.55 -17.73 5.89
N ASN A 156 -25.46 -17.21 7.11
CA ASN A 156 -24.89 -15.91 7.42
C ASN A 156 -23.42 -16.00 7.91
N CYS A 157 -22.83 -17.19 8.01
CA CYS A 157 -21.39 -17.26 8.28
C CYS A 157 -20.60 -16.71 7.08
N VAL A 158 -19.45 -16.09 7.36
CA VAL A 158 -18.57 -15.50 6.34
C VAL A 158 -18.27 -16.49 5.22
N PHE A 159 -18.07 -17.78 5.53
CA PHE A 159 -17.81 -18.81 4.52
C PHE A 159 -18.95 -19.01 3.52
N GLN A 160 -20.21 -19.10 3.99
CA GLN A 160 -21.35 -19.29 3.10
C GLN A 160 -21.61 -18.04 2.24
N LEU A 161 -21.45 -16.85 2.82
CA LEU A 161 -21.53 -15.59 2.09
C LEU A 161 -20.42 -15.47 1.04
N LEU A 162 -19.20 -15.90 1.36
CA LEU A 162 -18.07 -15.94 0.44
C LEU A 162 -18.36 -16.90 -0.73
N LYS A 163 -18.82 -18.12 -0.43
CA LYS A 163 -19.21 -19.14 -1.41
C LYS A 163 -20.29 -18.60 -2.36
N ARG A 164 -21.32 -17.94 -1.83
CA ARG A 164 -22.38 -17.30 -2.63
C ARG A 164 -21.87 -16.11 -3.45
N HIS A 165 -20.96 -15.30 -2.92
CA HIS A 165 -20.41 -14.16 -3.63
C HIS A 165 -19.63 -14.58 -4.89
N TYR A 166 -18.78 -15.59 -4.73
CA TYR A 166 -17.87 -16.07 -5.78
C TYR A 166 -18.46 -17.15 -6.69
N SER A 167 -19.66 -17.67 -6.41
CA SER A 167 -20.33 -18.67 -7.28
C SER A 167 -20.50 -18.23 -8.74
N ARG A 168 -20.60 -16.92 -8.97
CA ARG A 168 -20.74 -16.31 -10.32
C ARG A 168 -19.45 -16.36 -11.15
N TYR A 169 -18.30 -16.61 -10.53
CA TYR A 169 -16.99 -16.59 -11.18
C TYR A 169 -16.67 -17.98 -11.75
N THR A 170 -17.43 -18.39 -12.75
CA THR A 170 -17.23 -19.67 -13.44
C THR A 170 -16.03 -19.61 -14.39
N PRO A 171 -15.46 -20.76 -14.82
CA PRO A 171 -14.43 -20.77 -15.86
C PRO A 171 -14.83 -20.02 -17.15
N GLU A 172 -16.11 -20.04 -17.54
CA GLU A 172 -16.65 -19.29 -18.69
C GLU A 172 -16.66 -17.78 -18.44
N MET A 173 -16.99 -17.35 -17.21
CA MET A 173 -16.85 -15.93 -16.85
C MET A 173 -15.38 -15.50 -16.91
N VAL A 174 -14.46 -16.32 -16.40
CA VAL A 174 -13.03 -16.02 -16.44
C VAL A 174 -12.53 -15.95 -17.88
N GLU A 175 -12.95 -16.85 -18.75
CA GLU A 175 -12.58 -16.79 -20.18
C GLU A 175 -13.07 -15.50 -20.83
N ARG A 176 -14.36 -15.17 -20.65
CA ARG A 176 -14.95 -13.95 -21.21
C ARG A 176 -14.32 -12.66 -20.66
N VAL A 177 -14.03 -12.60 -19.37
CA VAL A 177 -13.54 -11.38 -18.70
C VAL A 177 -12.03 -11.28 -18.72
N CYS A 178 -11.28 -12.35 -18.51
CA CYS A 178 -9.82 -12.30 -18.48
C CYS A 178 -9.19 -12.55 -19.85
N GLY A 179 -9.91 -13.17 -20.79
CA GLY A 179 -9.34 -13.64 -22.06
C GLY A 179 -8.47 -14.90 -21.92
N ILE A 180 -8.56 -15.60 -20.77
CA ILE A 180 -7.81 -16.84 -20.52
C ILE A 180 -8.65 -18.01 -21.03
N PRO A 181 -8.17 -18.84 -21.97
CA PRO A 181 -8.92 -20.01 -22.42
C PRO A 181 -9.35 -20.88 -21.24
N LYS A 182 -10.62 -21.31 -21.23
CA LYS A 182 -11.24 -22.05 -20.11
C LYS A 182 -10.38 -23.24 -19.67
N ALA A 183 -9.88 -24.03 -20.62
CA ALA A 183 -9.05 -25.19 -20.35
C ALA A 183 -7.75 -24.82 -19.59
N LYS A 184 -7.08 -23.74 -20.02
CA LYS A 184 -5.88 -23.21 -19.35
C LYS A 184 -6.20 -22.66 -17.96
N PHE A 185 -7.34 -21.99 -17.77
CA PHE A 185 -7.75 -21.56 -16.45
C PHE A 185 -7.96 -22.76 -15.50
N VAL A 186 -8.64 -23.82 -15.96
CA VAL A 186 -8.87 -25.03 -15.16
C VAL A 186 -7.55 -25.74 -14.81
N GLU A 187 -6.61 -25.82 -15.76
CA GLU A 187 -5.25 -26.34 -15.50
C GLU A 187 -4.54 -25.57 -14.38
N VAL A 188 -4.54 -24.24 -14.46
CA VAL A 188 -3.93 -23.35 -13.47
C VAL A 188 -4.64 -23.44 -12.12
N ALA A 189 -5.97 -23.53 -12.12
CA ALA A 189 -6.78 -23.68 -10.92
C ALA A 189 -6.48 -25.01 -10.21
N LYS A 190 -6.41 -26.12 -10.96
CA LYS A 190 -6.02 -27.43 -10.42
C LYS A 190 -4.60 -27.39 -9.83
N LEU A 191 -3.66 -26.77 -10.54
CA LEU A 191 -2.27 -26.67 -10.08
C LEU A 191 -2.15 -25.84 -8.80
N TYR A 192 -2.70 -24.62 -8.79
CA TYR A 192 -2.53 -23.70 -7.66
C TYR A 192 -3.37 -24.09 -6.45
N CYS A 193 -4.65 -24.45 -6.65
CA CYS A 193 -5.49 -24.93 -5.53
C CYS A 193 -5.01 -26.29 -4.98
N GLY A 194 -4.18 -27.02 -5.72
CA GLY A 194 -3.50 -28.22 -5.26
C GLY A 194 -2.47 -27.98 -4.14
N THR A 195 -2.18 -26.73 -3.78
CA THR A 195 -1.37 -26.40 -2.59
C THR A 195 -2.18 -26.35 -1.29
N SER A 196 -3.47 -26.70 -1.34
CA SER A 196 -4.31 -26.76 -0.16
C SER A 196 -3.91 -27.90 0.77
N GLY A 197 -4.13 -27.70 2.07
CA GLY A 197 -3.87 -28.71 3.09
C GLY A 197 -2.48 -28.58 3.73
N ARG A 198 -2.08 -29.63 4.46
CA ARG A 198 -0.90 -29.63 5.35
C ARG A 198 0.42 -29.88 4.63
N GLU A 199 0.37 -30.60 3.52
CA GLU A 199 1.57 -31.17 2.88
C GLU A 199 2.24 -30.23 1.89
N LYS A 200 1.49 -29.28 1.32
CA LYS A 200 1.98 -28.37 0.30
C LYS A 200 1.75 -26.91 0.67
N THR A 201 2.53 -26.03 0.06
CA THR A 201 2.35 -24.58 0.14
C THR A 201 2.50 -23.92 -1.23
N GLY A 202 1.69 -22.89 -1.42
CA GLY A 202 1.76 -22.00 -2.57
C GLY A 202 2.07 -20.57 -2.12
N THR A 203 2.87 -19.86 -2.90
CA THR A 203 3.10 -18.41 -2.70
C THR A 203 2.67 -17.63 -3.93
N ILE A 204 2.16 -16.41 -3.72
CA ILE A 204 1.85 -15.47 -4.81
C ILE A 204 2.80 -14.29 -4.68
N THR A 205 3.55 -14.00 -5.74
CA THR A 205 4.39 -12.82 -5.84
C THR A 205 3.66 -11.73 -6.61
N TYR A 206 3.69 -10.50 -6.12
CA TYR A 206 3.09 -9.36 -6.81
C TYR A 206 3.84 -8.06 -6.54
N ALA A 207 3.64 -7.09 -7.43
CA ALA A 207 4.09 -5.70 -7.29
C ALA A 207 3.03 -4.78 -7.94
N LEU A 208 3.44 -3.90 -8.86
CA LEU A 208 2.60 -2.84 -9.42
C LEU A 208 1.37 -3.33 -10.21
N ASN A 209 1.47 -4.50 -10.86
CA ASN A 209 0.41 -5.03 -11.73
C ASN A 209 -0.94 -5.18 -11.00
N LEU A 210 -0.94 -5.40 -9.68
CA LEU A 210 -2.17 -5.52 -8.89
C LEU A 210 -2.59 -4.23 -8.19
N THR A 211 -1.67 -3.28 -7.98
CA THR A 211 -1.88 -2.14 -7.06
C THR A 211 -2.38 -0.89 -7.76
N GLN A 212 -1.98 -0.63 -9.01
CA GLN A 212 -2.25 0.62 -9.72
C GLN A 212 -3.58 0.62 -10.49
N HIS A 213 -4.66 0.28 -9.80
CA HIS A 213 -6.03 0.28 -10.34
C HIS A 213 -6.97 0.96 -9.36
N THR A 214 -8.12 1.45 -9.83
CA THR A 214 -9.19 1.98 -8.96
C THR A 214 -9.70 0.93 -7.96
N ASN A 215 -9.53 -0.35 -8.28
CA ASN A 215 -9.85 -1.50 -7.43
C ASN A 215 -8.61 -2.27 -6.93
N GLY A 216 -7.42 -1.66 -6.93
CA GLY A 216 -6.15 -2.34 -6.61
C GLY A 216 -6.13 -3.01 -5.24
N VAL A 217 -6.73 -2.37 -4.23
CA VAL A 217 -6.91 -2.96 -2.89
C VAL A 217 -7.72 -4.26 -2.95
N GLN A 218 -8.75 -4.32 -3.79
CA GLN A 218 -9.59 -5.53 -3.92
C GLN A 218 -8.89 -6.64 -4.71
N ASN A 219 -8.02 -6.31 -5.67
CA ASN A 219 -7.15 -7.32 -6.31
C ASN A 219 -6.30 -8.05 -5.25
N ILE A 220 -5.65 -7.27 -4.38
CA ILE A 220 -4.79 -7.82 -3.31
C ILE A 220 -5.62 -8.57 -2.27
N ARG A 221 -6.81 -8.05 -1.90
CA ARG A 221 -7.70 -8.79 -0.99
C ARG A 221 -8.12 -10.14 -1.55
N ALA A 222 -8.50 -10.22 -2.82
CA ALA A 222 -8.89 -11.48 -3.45
C ALA A 222 -7.75 -12.51 -3.43
N LEU A 223 -6.53 -12.06 -3.74
CA LEU A 223 -5.30 -12.85 -3.60
C LEU A 223 -5.06 -13.32 -2.15
N CYS A 224 -5.18 -12.43 -1.16
CA CYS A 224 -4.97 -12.80 0.24
C CYS A 224 -6.05 -13.79 0.73
N MET A 225 -7.30 -13.60 0.32
CA MET A 225 -8.41 -14.51 0.65
C MET A 225 -8.19 -15.90 0.04
N LEU A 226 -7.69 -15.99 -1.19
CA LEU A 226 -7.27 -17.27 -1.78
C LEU A 226 -6.18 -17.94 -0.94
N GLN A 227 -5.14 -17.21 -0.53
CA GLN A 227 -4.07 -17.75 0.31
C GLN A 227 -4.56 -18.22 1.69
N LEU A 228 -5.55 -17.54 2.27
CA LEU A 228 -6.19 -17.98 3.52
C LEU A 228 -7.05 -19.24 3.30
N LEU A 229 -7.81 -19.32 2.21
CA LEU A 229 -8.61 -20.51 1.88
C LEU A 229 -7.75 -21.76 1.69
N LEU A 230 -6.59 -21.61 1.06
CA LEU A 230 -5.65 -22.72 0.85
C LEU A 230 -4.77 -22.99 2.08
N GLY A 231 -4.83 -22.15 3.12
CA GLY A 231 -4.02 -22.28 4.32
C GLY A 231 -2.53 -22.05 4.07
N ASN A 232 -2.18 -21.13 3.16
CA ASN A 232 -0.80 -20.82 2.78
C ASN A 232 -0.15 -19.73 3.65
N ILE A 233 -0.92 -18.95 4.42
CA ILE A 233 -0.36 -17.85 5.22
C ILE A 233 0.32 -18.37 6.49
N GLY A 234 1.55 -17.92 6.75
CA GLY A 234 2.33 -18.25 7.95
C GLY A 234 3.09 -19.57 7.89
N ARG A 235 3.22 -20.19 6.71
CA ARG A 235 3.90 -21.47 6.51
C ARG A 235 5.09 -21.32 5.55
N PRO A 236 6.17 -22.12 5.70
CA PRO A 236 7.32 -22.09 4.80
C PRO A 236 6.93 -22.29 3.34
N GLY A 237 7.49 -21.47 2.43
CA GLY A 237 7.15 -21.51 1.00
C GLY A 237 5.76 -20.96 0.66
N GLY A 238 5.00 -20.52 1.66
CA GLY A 238 3.66 -19.98 1.49
C GLY A 238 3.63 -18.45 1.43
N GLY A 239 2.55 -17.90 1.96
CA GLY A 239 2.42 -16.46 2.19
C GLY A 239 2.16 -15.63 0.94
N VAL A 240 2.23 -14.32 1.13
CA VAL A 240 2.07 -13.31 0.09
C VAL A 240 3.37 -12.52 -0.03
N THR A 241 4.01 -12.69 -1.17
CA THR A 241 5.30 -12.09 -1.50
C THR A 241 5.04 -10.76 -2.22
N ALA A 242 4.57 -9.77 -1.45
CA ALA A 242 4.43 -8.38 -1.91
C ALA A 242 5.81 -7.73 -2.07
N LEU A 243 6.28 -7.64 -3.31
CA LEU A 243 7.61 -7.15 -3.67
C LEU A 243 7.63 -5.64 -3.72
N ARG A 244 8.51 -5.04 -2.91
CA ARG A 244 8.68 -3.59 -2.82
C ARG A 244 9.57 -3.09 -3.95
N GLY A 245 9.38 -1.83 -4.36
CA GLY A 245 10.10 -1.18 -5.46
C GLY A 245 11.47 -0.66 -5.03
N HIS A 246 11.56 0.65 -4.75
CA HIS A 246 12.81 1.28 -4.31
C HIS A 246 13.42 0.57 -3.09
N ALA A 247 14.75 0.61 -3.00
CA ALA A 247 15.55 -0.10 -1.99
C ALA A 247 15.05 0.10 -0.55
N ASN A 248 14.61 1.32 -0.22
CA ASN A 248 14.14 1.70 1.11
C ASN A 248 12.66 2.14 1.13
N VAL A 249 11.83 1.76 0.15
CA VAL A 249 10.40 2.17 0.19
C VAL A 249 9.69 1.60 1.42
N GLN A 250 10.11 0.43 1.91
CA GLN A 250 9.59 -0.11 3.16
C GLN A 250 9.96 0.80 4.34
N GLY A 251 11.22 1.22 4.47
CA GLY A 251 11.64 2.10 5.58
C GLY A 251 11.06 3.52 5.47
N ALA A 252 10.91 4.05 4.25
CA ALA A 252 10.22 5.33 4.03
C ALA A 252 8.73 5.26 4.40
N THR A 253 8.09 4.11 4.18
CA THR A 253 6.74 3.84 4.71
C THR A 253 6.78 3.63 6.23
N ASP A 254 7.72 2.87 6.80
CA ASP A 254 7.80 2.65 8.25
C ASP A 254 7.98 3.98 9.03
N LEU A 255 8.69 4.94 8.44
CA LEU A 255 8.88 6.32 8.95
C LEU A 255 7.80 7.30 8.45
N GLU A 256 6.80 6.80 7.75
CA GLU A 256 5.64 7.51 7.21
C GLU A 256 5.93 8.83 6.51
N LEU A 257 6.75 8.76 5.45
CA LEU A 257 6.83 9.84 4.45
C LEU A 257 5.59 9.84 3.53
N LEU A 258 4.41 9.74 4.13
CA LEU A 258 3.10 9.69 3.51
C LEU A 258 2.17 10.71 4.17
N TYR A 259 1.18 11.18 3.42
CA TYR A 259 0.31 12.27 3.86
C TYR A 259 -0.68 11.91 4.99
N HIS A 260 -0.86 10.62 5.31
CA HIS A 260 -1.98 10.15 6.15
C HIS A 260 -1.58 9.41 7.41
N GLU A 261 -0.28 9.16 7.62
CA GLU A 261 0.24 8.41 8.77
C GLU A 261 1.49 9.10 9.33
N LEU A 262 1.85 8.73 10.56
CA LEU A 262 3.00 9.14 11.36
C LEU A 262 3.86 7.91 11.68
N PRO A 263 5.20 8.08 11.88
CA PRO A 263 6.13 6.96 12.06
C PRO A 263 5.59 5.82 12.91
N GLY A 264 5.70 4.59 12.40
CA GLY A 264 5.13 3.41 13.03
C GLY A 264 3.64 3.23 12.76
N TYR A 265 3.14 3.61 11.57
CA TYR A 265 1.78 3.36 11.10
C TYR A 265 0.68 3.93 12.02
N MET A 266 0.93 5.10 12.62
CA MET A 266 -0.07 5.79 13.43
C MET A 266 -0.82 6.80 12.58
N ALA A 267 -2.15 6.84 12.63
CA ALA A 267 -2.92 7.75 11.78
C ALA A 267 -2.56 9.22 12.02
N GLN A 268 -2.35 9.99 10.94
CA GLN A 268 -2.20 11.44 11.05
C GLN A 268 -3.51 12.04 11.60
N PRO A 269 -3.47 12.87 12.66
CA PRO A 269 -4.66 13.48 13.22
C PRO A 269 -5.49 14.26 12.19
N LEU A 270 -6.81 14.17 12.29
CA LEU A 270 -7.77 14.96 11.53
C LEU A 270 -8.26 16.11 12.41
N ARG A 271 -8.33 17.32 11.86
CA ARG A 271 -8.64 18.54 12.60
C ARG A 271 -9.95 18.43 13.39
N ASP A 272 -11.01 18.01 12.72
CA ASP A 272 -12.36 18.03 13.29
C ASP A 272 -12.68 16.74 14.07
N ALA A 273 -12.07 15.61 13.66
CA ALA A 273 -12.30 14.32 14.30
C ALA A 273 -11.42 14.07 15.52
N HIS A 274 -10.26 14.73 15.64
CA HIS A 274 -9.27 14.53 16.69
C HIS A 274 -8.83 15.88 17.31
N PRO A 275 -9.75 16.62 17.96
CA PRO A 275 -9.46 17.97 18.48
C PRO A 275 -8.37 17.97 19.56
N ASP A 276 -8.31 16.92 20.38
CA ASP A 276 -7.36 16.74 21.47
C ASP A 276 -6.78 15.32 21.48
N LEU A 277 -5.77 15.09 22.32
CA LEU A 277 -5.07 13.81 22.40
C LEU A 277 -5.98 12.70 22.91
N THR A 278 -6.90 13.01 23.83
CA THR A 278 -7.82 12.02 24.40
C THR A 278 -8.78 11.51 23.32
N ALA A 279 -9.41 12.41 22.59
CA ALA A 279 -10.30 12.09 21.47
C ALA A 279 -9.57 11.29 20.37
N TYR A 280 -8.31 11.64 20.08
CA TYR A 280 -7.47 10.84 19.19
C TYR A 280 -7.30 9.41 19.71
N MET A 281 -6.88 9.24 20.98
CA MET A 281 -6.65 7.91 21.55
C MET A 281 -7.91 7.05 21.60
N GLU A 282 -9.04 7.62 22.01
CA GLU A 282 -10.31 6.90 22.08
C GLU A 282 -10.78 6.42 20.71
N LYS A 283 -10.62 7.26 19.68
CA LYS A 283 -11.09 6.96 18.34
C LYS A 283 -10.15 6.03 17.58
N GLU A 284 -8.85 6.23 17.71
CA GLU A 284 -7.84 5.55 16.91
C GLU A 284 -7.32 4.28 17.58
N THR A 285 -7.54 4.06 18.88
CA THR A 285 -7.06 2.84 19.56
C THR A 285 -8.06 1.70 19.42
N PRO A 286 -7.70 0.58 18.75
CA PRO A 286 -8.56 -0.58 18.67
C PRO A 286 -8.77 -1.22 20.05
N LYS A 287 -9.92 -1.87 20.25
CA LYS A 287 -10.27 -2.54 21.52
C LYS A 287 -9.52 -3.85 21.78
N GLY A 288 -8.81 -4.40 20.79
CA GLY A 288 -8.14 -5.69 20.90
C GLY A 288 -6.91 -5.82 20.00
N GLY A 289 -6.17 -6.92 20.19
CA GLY A 289 -4.89 -7.16 19.51
C GLY A 289 -3.73 -6.33 20.06
N PHE A 290 -2.58 -6.34 19.40
CA PHE A 290 -1.39 -5.64 19.89
C PHE A 290 -1.52 -4.10 19.85
N TRP A 291 -2.40 -3.59 18.99
CA TRP A 291 -2.66 -2.16 18.79
C TRP A 291 -3.37 -1.46 19.94
N VAL A 292 -3.86 -2.19 20.97
CA VAL A 292 -4.31 -1.59 22.24
C VAL A 292 -3.21 -0.75 22.90
N ASN A 293 -1.94 -0.99 22.54
CA ASN A 293 -0.79 -0.23 23.02
C ASN A 293 -0.55 1.10 22.26
N LYS A 294 -1.39 1.48 21.28
CA LYS A 294 -1.25 2.73 20.51
C LYS A 294 -0.97 3.97 21.39
N PRO A 295 -1.62 4.17 22.55
CA PRO A 295 -1.32 5.31 23.41
C PRO A 295 0.15 5.38 23.86
N LYS A 296 0.78 4.24 24.14
CA LYS A 296 2.20 4.17 24.52
C LYS A 296 3.10 4.60 23.38
N PHE A 297 2.83 4.09 22.18
CA PHE A 297 3.62 4.39 20.98
C PHE A 297 3.51 5.86 20.60
N PHE A 298 2.30 6.40 20.64
CA PHE A 298 2.05 7.76 20.19
C PHE A 298 2.63 8.81 21.16
N VAL A 299 2.49 8.62 22.48
CA VAL A 299 3.16 9.50 23.46
C VAL A 299 4.69 9.39 23.34
N SER A 300 5.23 8.20 23.10
CA SER A 300 6.67 8.02 22.88
C SER A 300 7.15 8.75 21.62
N LEU A 301 6.36 8.75 20.54
CA LEU A 301 6.67 9.49 19.32
C LEU A 301 6.66 11.01 19.57
N LEU A 302 5.64 11.53 20.26
CA LEU A 302 5.58 12.96 20.60
C LEU A 302 6.77 13.40 21.46
N LYS A 303 7.16 12.57 22.43
CA LYS A 303 8.38 12.75 23.23
C LYS A 303 9.65 12.70 22.39
N ALA A 304 9.71 11.84 21.38
CA ALA A 304 10.84 11.78 20.45
C ALA A 304 10.94 13.03 19.56
N PHE A 305 9.81 13.65 19.22
CA PHE A 305 9.79 14.89 18.43
C PHE A 305 10.11 16.15 19.23
N TYR A 306 9.65 16.25 20.48
CA TYR A 306 9.71 17.51 21.23
C TYR A 306 10.49 17.43 22.56
N GLY A 307 11.07 16.27 22.87
CA GLY A 307 11.89 16.07 24.08
C GLY A 307 11.19 16.50 25.37
N ASP A 308 11.87 17.35 26.13
CA ASP A 308 11.40 17.87 27.42
C ASP A 308 10.19 18.81 27.28
N ALA A 309 9.99 19.43 26.10
CA ALA A 309 8.88 20.33 25.85
C ALA A 309 7.53 19.59 25.74
N ALA A 310 7.54 18.29 25.43
CA ALA A 310 6.33 17.46 25.44
C ALA A 310 5.98 17.04 26.88
N THR A 311 5.15 17.79 27.59
CA THR A 311 4.75 17.49 28.97
C THR A 311 3.31 16.97 29.03
N LYS A 312 2.88 16.39 30.15
CA LYS A 312 1.49 15.95 30.28
C LYS A 312 0.51 17.13 30.18
N ASP A 313 0.89 18.28 30.73
CA ASP A 313 0.04 19.48 30.81
C ASP A 313 -0.24 20.12 29.44
N ASN A 314 0.61 19.89 28.45
CA ASN A 314 0.41 20.36 27.08
C ASN A 314 0.08 19.22 26.09
N GLU A 315 -0.47 18.12 26.60
CA GLU A 315 -0.81 16.94 25.80
C GLU A 315 0.39 16.39 24.99
N TYR A 316 1.59 16.47 25.58
CA TYR A 316 2.85 16.08 24.96
C TYR A 316 3.14 16.82 23.65
N GLY A 317 2.65 18.05 23.49
CA GLY A 317 2.81 18.81 22.25
C GLY A 317 1.89 18.35 21.10
N TYR A 318 0.86 17.54 21.38
CA TYR A 318 -0.11 17.08 20.38
C TYR A 318 -0.70 18.23 19.55
N GLN A 319 -0.96 19.37 20.18
CA GLN A 319 -1.53 20.54 19.50
C GLN A 319 -0.57 21.18 18.49
N TRP A 320 0.72 20.86 18.55
CA TRP A 320 1.70 21.32 17.58
C TRP A 320 1.75 20.49 16.30
N LEU A 321 1.21 19.26 16.31
CA LEU A 321 1.13 18.45 15.11
C LEU A 321 0.16 19.08 14.09
N PRO A 322 0.54 19.16 12.81
CA PRO A 322 -0.39 19.62 11.78
C PRO A 322 -1.53 18.61 11.65
N LYS A 323 -2.78 19.06 11.76
CA LYS A 323 -3.95 18.19 11.61
C LYS A 323 -4.51 18.32 10.19
N ARG A 324 -4.83 17.21 9.55
CA ARG A 324 -5.37 17.22 8.18
C ARG A 324 -6.82 17.68 8.20
N ALA A 325 -7.23 18.37 7.13
CA ALA A 325 -8.61 18.85 7.01
C ALA A 325 -9.62 17.69 6.84
N LYS A 326 -9.25 16.65 6.10
CA LYS A 326 -10.08 15.45 5.83
C LYS A 326 -9.22 14.26 5.42
N ALA A 327 -9.82 13.07 5.40
CA ALA A 327 -9.12 11.78 5.25
C ALA A 327 -8.40 11.57 3.90
N ASP A 328 -8.80 12.26 2.84
CA ASP A 328 -8.23 12.16 1.48
C ASP A 328 -7.34 13.36 1.09
N ALA A 329 -7.32 14.43 1.90
CA ALA A 329 -6.54 15.64 1.61
C ALA A 329 -5.04 15.37 1.44
N TYR A 330 -4.40 16.04 0.49
CA TYR A 330 -2.94 16.07 0.30
C TYR A 330 -2.30 14.78 -0.24
N SER A 331 -3.07 13.90 -0.86
CA SER A 331 -2.49 12.80 -1.66
C SER A 331 -1.64 13.36 -2.80
N HIS A 332 -0.75 12.54 -3.39
CA HIS A 332 0.08 12.95 -4.53
C HIS A 332 -0.73 13.60 -5.66
N GLN A 333 -1.87 13.00 -6.05
CA GLN A 333 -2.71 13.57 -7.10
C GLN A 333 -3.35 14.89 -6.68
N HIS A 334 -3.83 15.00 -5.44
CA HIS A 334 -4.41 16.24 -4.93
C HIS A 334 -3.37 17.38 -4.93
N ILE A 335 -2.15 17.12 -4.43
CA ILE A 335 -1.09 18.14 -4.41
C ILE A 335 -0.76 18.66 -5.81
N PHE A 336 -0.68 17.79 -6.82
CA PHE A 336 -0.36 18.23 -8.19
C PHE A 336 -1.51 18.99 -8.86
N VAL A 337 -2.77 18.64 -8.57
CA VAL A 337 -3.93 19.41 -9.01
C VAL A 337 -3.96 20.77 -8.32
N ASP A 338 -3.72 20.82 -7.02
CA ASP A 338 -3.68 22.05 -6.23
C ASP A 338 -2.53 22.97 -6.66
N MET A 339 -1.37 22.37 -6.99
CA MET A 339 -0.22 23.08 -7.56
C MET A 339 -0.54 23.67 -8.93
N TYR A 340 -1.21 22.92 -9.81
CA TYR A 340 -1.65 23.43 -11.10
C TYR A 340 -2.63 24.61 -10.96
N ASN A 341 -3.50 24.55 -9.95
CA ASN A 341 -4.45 25.60 -9.60
C ASN A 341 -3.81 26.79 -8.84
N GLY A 342 -2.49 26.79 -8.63
CA GLY A 342 -1.75 27.89 -8.00
C GLY A 342 -1.91 27.99 -6.48
N MET A 343 -2.45 26.96 -5.84
CA MET A 343 -2.62 26.90 -4.37
C MET A 343 -1.32 26.50 -3.66
N VAL A 344 -0.47 25.71 -4.32
CA VAL A 344 0.87 25.37 -3.81
C VAL A 344 1.88 26.38 -4.34
N LYS A 345 2.62 27.04 -3.45
CA LYS A 345 3.63 28.05 -3.79
C LYS A 345 5.04 27.50 -3.94
N GLY A 346 5.34 26.46 -3.18
CA GLY A 346 6.67 25.86 -3.18
C GLY A 346 6.63 24.36 -3.06
N PHE A 347 7.66 23.70 -3.58
CA PHE A 347 7.76 22.24 -3.57
C PHE A 347 9.20 21.78 -3.33
N LEU A 348 9.35 20.72 -2.53
CA LEU A 348 10.62 20.02 -2.31
C LEU A 348 10.54 18.65 -2.99
N ALA A 349 11.28 18.47 -4.07
CA ALA A 349 11.47 17.19 -4.74
C ALA A 349 12.79 16.55 -4.25
N LEU A 350 12.70 15.72 -3.21
CA LEU A 350 13.87 15.07 -2.60
C LEU A 350 13.96 13.62 -3.09
N GLY A 351 14.95 13.33 -3.94
CA GLY A 351 15.18 12.00 -4.53
C GLY A 351 14.00 11.49 -5.36
N GLN A 352 13.23 12.40 -5.97
CA GLN A 352 12.06 12.08 -6.79
C GLN A 352 12.04 12.91 -8.07
N ASN A 353 11.54 12.30 -9.15
CA ASN A 353 11.42 12.95 -10.46
C ASN A 353 9.95 12.98 -10.95
N PRO A 354 9.06 13.77 -10.32
CA PRO A 354 7.64 13.84 -10.68
C PRO A 354 7.37 14.35 -12.11
N ALA A 355 8.31 15.07 -12.75
CA ALA A 355 8.20 15.45 -14.16
C ALA A 355 8.16 14.25 -15.13
N VAL A 356 8.53 13.06 -14.64
CA VAL A 356 8.52 11.79 -15.37
C VAL A 356 7.61 10.76 -14.67
N GLY A 357 7.75 10.61 -13.35
CA GLY A 357 7.09 9.53 -12.59
C GLY A 357 5.59 9.71 -12.35
N GLY A 358 5.05 10.92 -12.55
CA GLY A 358 3.62 11.18 -12.39
C GLY A 358 2.77 10.58 -13.52
N PRO A 359 1.48 10.25 -13.28
CA PRO A 359 0.61 9.59 -14.27
C PRO A 359 0.30 10.46 -15.49
N ASN A 360 0.44 11.78 -15.37
CA ASN A 360 0.32 12.73 -16.46
C ASN A 360 1.47 13.74 -16.41
N ALA A 361 2.55 13.43 -17.12
CA ALA A 361 3.77 14.25 -17.12
C ALA A 361 3.53 15.69 -17.61
N LYS A 362 2.59 15.91 -18.55
CA LYS A 362 2.26 17.27 -19.02
C LYS A 362 1.64 18.11 -17.90
N LEU A 363 0.68 17.53 -17.17
CA LEU A 363 0.08 18.18 -16.01
C LEU A 363 1.13 18.45 -14.94
N ALA A 364 1.94 17.44 -14.58
CA ALA A 364 2.94 17.58 -13.52
C ALA A 364 3.97 18.68 -13.83
N ARG A 365 4.49 18.74 -15.07
CA ARG A 365 5.40 19.80 -15.52
C ARG A 365 4.73 21.17 -15.50
N SER A 366 3.51 21.27 -16.03
CA SER A 366 2.76 22.53 -16.05
C SER A 366 2.42 23.03 -14.64
N ALA A 367 2.18 22.12 -13.70
CA ALA A 367 1.95 22.44 -12.30
C ALA A 367 3.23 23.01 -11.67
N MET A 368 4.36 22.33 -11.84
CA MET A 368 5.63 22.78 -11.25
C MET A 368 6.15 24.10 -11.83
N GLN A 369 5.83 24.42 -13.09
CA GLN A 369 6.14 25.73 -13.71
C GLN A 369 5.34 26.91 -13.14
N ARG A 370 4.32 26.63 -12.31
CA ARG A 370 3.46 27.64 -11.64
C ARG A 370 3.85 27.87 -10.19
N LEU A 371 4.85 27.15 -9.69
CA LEU A 371 5.40 27.38 -8.36
C LEU A 371 6.14 28.72 -8.33
N ASP A 372 6.18 29.36 -7.16
CA ASP A 372 7.07 30.48 -6.89
C ASP A 372 8.51 29.95 -6.80
N TRP A 373 8.71 28.81 -6.12
CA TRP A 373 10.01 28.15 -5.98
C TRP A 373 9.93 26.62 -5.99
N LEU A 374 10.99 25.98 -6.48
CA LEU A 374 11.16 24.54 -6.52
C LEU A 374 12.57 24.17 -6.04
N VAL A 375 12.67 23.32 -5.02
CA VAL A 375 13.95 22.74 -4.61
C VAL A 375 13.99 21.29 -5.07
N VAL A 376 15.04 20.92 -5.79
CA VAL A 376 15.31 19.55 -6.21
C VAL A 376 16.60 19.11 -5.55
N LYS A 377 16.53 18.06 -4.72
CA LYS A 377 17.72 17.38 -4.20
C LYS A 377 17.84 16.01 -4.82
N ASP A 378 18.85 15.81 -5.66
CA ASP A 378 19.04 14.56 -6.40
C ASP A 378 20.52 14.34 -6.72
N ILE A 379 20.88 13.12 -7.09
CA ILE A 379 22.26 12.73 -7.45
C ILE A 379 22.60 13.30 -8.83
N PHE A 380 21.61 13.43 -9.71
CA PHE A 380 21.77 13.96 -11.06
C PHE A 380 20.79 15.09 -11.33
N LEU A 381 21.10 15.94 -12.32
CA LEU A 381 20.09 16.82 -12.90
C LEU A 381 18.95 15.96 -13.48
N THR A 382 17.73 16.29 -13.11
CA THR A 382 16.51 15.58 -13.53
C THR A 382 15.60 16.49 -14.34
N GLU A 383 14.65 15.91 -15.08
CA GLU A 383 13.62 16.67 -15.78
C GLU A 383 12.77 17.53 -14.82
N THR A 384 12.72 17.17 -13.53
CA THR A 384 12.10 17.99 -12.49
C THR A 384 12.93 19.24 -12.17
N ALA A 385 14.26 19.14 -12.11
CA ALA A 385 15.14 20.32 -11.95
C ALA A 385 15.15 21.23 -13.19
N GLU A 386 14.76 20.70 -14.35
CA GLU A 386 14.83 21.39 -15.63
C GLU A 386 13.44 21.74 -16.22
N ILE A 387 12.39 21.78 -15.39
CA ILE A 387 11.00 22.04 -15.83
C ILE A 387 10.84 23.32 -16.65
N TRP A 388 11.72 24.31 -16.43
CA TRP A 388 11.69 25.63 -17.06
C TRP A 388 12.16 25.59 -18.52
N LYS A 389 12.89 24.55 -18.92
CA LYS A 389 13.33 24.29 -20.28
C LYS A 389 12.86 22.93 -20.80
N ALA A 390 11.77 22.41 -20.24
CA ALA A 390 11.17 21.17 -20.74
C ALA A 390 10.78 21.30 -22.23
N PRO A 391 10.70 20.19 -22.98
CA PRO A 391 10.40 20.25 -24.42
C PRO A 391 9.12 21.05 -24.73
N GLY A 392 9.24 22.06 -25.59
CA GLY A 392 8.14 22.94 -25.99
C GLY A 392 7.86 24.13 -25.05
N VAL A 393 8.73 24.39 -24.07
CA VAL A 393 8.61 25.50 -23.12
C VAL A 393 9.61 26.60 -23.48
N ASP A 394 9.15 27.85 -23.54
CA ASP A 394 10.02 29.02 -23.56
C ASP A 394 10.43 29.37 -22.12
N PRO A 395 11.73 29.24 -21.75
CA PRO A 395 12.23 29.59 -20.43
C PRO A 395 11.81 30.98 -19.92
N LYS A 396 11.61 31.95 -20.82
CA LYS A 396 11.23 33.32 -20.43
C LYS A 396 9.83 33.41 -19.83
N THR A 397 8.97 32.43 -20.12
CA THR A 397 7.59 32.39 -19.63
C THR A 397 7.44 31.70 -18.28
N VAL A 398 8.42 30.88 -17.87
CA VAL A 398 8.43 30.21 -16.56
C VAL A 398 9.05 31.11 -15.51
N LYS A 399 8.31 31.37 -14.42
CA LYS A 399 8.74 32.27 -13.33
C LYS A 399 9.22 31.55 -12.07
N THR A 400 9.11 30.22 -12.04
CA THR A 400 9.56 29.40 -10.91
C THR A 400 11.06 29.53 -10.70
N GLU A 401 11.46 29.91 -9.50
CA GLU A 401 12.85 29.87 -9.06
C GLU A 401 13.24 28.42 -8.73
N VAL A 402 14.26 27.87 -9.39
CA VAL A 402 14.66 26.47 -9.20
C VAL A 402 16.03 26.38 -8.53
N PHE A 403 16.06 25.68 -7.40
CA PHE A 403 17.27 25.36 -6.65
C PHE A 403 17.60 23.88 -6.85
N PHE A 404 18.77 23.57 -7.43
CA PHE A 404 19.28 22.21 -7.49
C PHE A 404 20.35 21.99 -6.42
N MET A 405 20.14 20.99 -5.57
CA MET A 405 21.00 20.60 -4.46
C MET A 405 21.56 19.21 -4.74
N PRO A 406 22.86 19.04 -5.00
CA PRO A 406 23.38 17.71 -5.30
C PRO A 406 23.33 16.81 -4.05
N ALA A 407 22.99 15.52 -4.24
CA ALA A 407 22.78 14.55 -3.16
C ALA A 407 23.85 13.46 -3.15
N ALA A 408 24.31 13.09 -1.96
CA ALA A 408 25.20 11.95 -1.77
C ALA A 408 24.43 10.62 -2.05
N PRO A 409 24.90 9.77 -2.99
CA PRO A 409 24.40 8.40 -3.16
C PRO A 409 24.71 7.53 -1.94
N ALA A 410 24.19 6.30 -1.92
CA ALA A 410 24.36 5.37 -0.80
C ALA A 410 25.82 5.06 -0.45
N ALA A 411 26.74 5.03 -1.42
CA ALA A 411 28.16 4.75 -1.15
C ALA A 411 28.88 5.91 -0.44
N GLU A 412 28.31 7.11 -0.44
CA GLU A 412 28.93 8.34 0.07
C GLU A 412 28.40 8.74 1.46
N LYS A 413 27.51 7.94 2.04
CA LYS A 413 26.93 8.13 3.37
C LYS A 413 26.75 6.80 4.08
N ASP A 414 26.74 6.85 5.39
CA ASP A 414 26.34 5.74 6.25
C ASP A 414 24.85 5.81 6.56
N GLY A 415 24.29 4.67 6.99
CA GLY A 415 22.91 4.61 7.47
C GLY A 415 22.27 3.26 7.26
N SER A 416 20.96 3.20 7.44
CA SER A 416 20.18 1.97 7.26
C SER A 416 19.18 2.07 6.12
N LEU A 417 18.87 0.91 5.54
CA LEU A 417 17.71 0.73 4.67
C LEU A 417 16.90 -0.47 5.14
N THR A 418 15.58 -0.41 4.97
CA THR A 418 14.68 -1.53 5.20
C THR A 418 14.28 -2.12 3.87
N ASN A 419 14.72 -3.36 3.62
CA ASN A 419 14.43 -4.03 2.34
C ASN A 419 13.00 -4.62 2.29
N THR A 420 12.63 -5.24 1.16
CA THR A 420 11.29 -5.83 0.98
C THR A 420 10.91 -6.86 2.05
N MET A 421 11.89 -7.54 2.66
CA MET A 421 11.71 -8.57 3.68
C MET A 421 11.60 -8.01 5.10
N ARG A 422 11.66 -6.68 5.26
CA ARG A 422 11.71 -5.95 6.54
C ARG A 422 13.03 -6.08 7.30
N LEU A 423 14.11 -6.47 6.62
CA LEU A 423 15.45 -6.44 7.22
C LEU A 423 15.96 -5.00 7.20
N ILE A 424 16.28 -4.47 8.39
CA ILE A 424 16.99 -3.20 8.57
C ILE A 424 18.47 -3.51 8.43
N GLN A 425 19.09 -3.02 7.37
CA GLN A 425 20.48 -3.31 7.03
C GLN A 425 21.30 -2.03 7.10
N TRP A 426 22.34 -2.03 7.92
CA TRP A 426 23.32 -0.95 8.00
C TRP A 426 24.31 -1.03 6.83
N HIS A 427 24.74 0.11 6.34
CA HIS A 427 25.89 0.26 5.45
C HIS A 427 26.77 1.40 5.95
N GLU A 428 28.06 1.29 5.66
CA GLU A 428 29.05 2.31 6.01
C GLU A 428 29.42 3.11 4.77
N LYS A 429 29.74 4.39 5.00
CA LYS A 429 30.28 5.29 3.99
C LYS A 429 31.57 4.70 3.42
N ALA A 430 31.61 4.49 2.10
CA ALA A 430 32.76 3.94 1.40
C ALA A 430 33.71 5.03 0.88
N VAL A 431 33.18 6.20 0.50
CA VAL A 431 33.96 7.31 -0.09
C VAL A 431 33.38 8.65 0.35
N THR A 432 34.22 9.68 0.40
CA THR A 432 33.77 11.05 0.70
C THR A 432 33.10 11.69 -0.52
N PRO A 433 31.90 12.28 -0.35
CA PRO A 433 31.22 12.97 -1.44
C PRO A 433 32.08 14.13 -1.98
N PRO A 434 32.06 14.41 -3.29
CA PRO A 434 32.87 15.47 -3.89
C PRO A 434 32.28 16.86 -3.60
N GLY A 435 33.14 17.87 -3.47
CA GLY A 435 32.72 19.27 -3.34
C GLY A 435 31.74 19.51 -2.18
N ASP A 436 30.65 20.23 -2.46
CA ASP A 436 29.61 20.60 -1.48
C ASP A 436 28.45 19.58 -1.41
N VAL A 437 28.67 18.35 -1.90
CA VAL A 437 27.64 17.30 -1.88
C VAL A 437 27.40 16.83 -0.44
N THR A 438 26.14 16.86 -0.03
CA THR A 438 25.70 16.50 1.33
C THR A 438 24.68 15.36 1.30
N SER A 439 24.56 14.66 2.43
CA SER A 439 23.48 13.69 2.64
C SER A 439 22.11 14.37 2.68
N ASP A 440 21.04 13.60 2.45
CA ASP A 440 19.66 14.10 2.59
C ASP A 440 19.36 14.55 4.02
N ALA A 441 19.83 13.79 5.02
CA ALA A 441 19.66 14.11 6.42
C ALA A 441 20.35 15.44 6.78
N GLU A 442 21.61 15.62 6.36
CA GLU A 442 22.35 16.85 6.60
C GLU A 442 21.65 18.07 5.97
N PHE A 443 21.16 17.93 4.73
CA PHE A 443 20.40 18.98 4.05
C PHE A 443 19.14 19.37 4.84
N VAL A 444 18.31 18.38 5.21
CA VAL A 444 17.05 18.64 5.93
C VAL A 444 17.31 19.23 7.32
N CYS A 445 18.26 18.69 8.08
CA CYS A 445 18.60 19.20 9.41
C CYS A 445 19.19 20.61 9.35
N THR A 446 20.04 20.89 8.36
CA THR A 446 20.61 22.24 8.18
C THR A 446 19.54 23.25 7.78
N LEU A 447 18.63 22.88 6.87
CA LEU A 447 17.49 23.72 6.50
C LEU A 447 16.60 24.01 7.71
N ALA A 448 16.27 22.98 8.50
CA ALA A 448 15.45 23.11 9.70
C ALA A 448 16.09 24.09 10.70
N ARG A 449 17.38 23.92 11.04
CA ARG A 449 18.10 24.81 11.97
C ARG A 449 18.14 26.26 11.50
N ARG A 450 18.35 26.49 10.19
CA ARG A 450 18.34 27.85 9.62
C ARG A 450 16.96 28.49 9.71
N LEU A 451 15.90 27.71 9.45
CA LEU A 451 14.53 28.18 9.64
C LEU A 451 14.24 28.45 11.12
N GLN A 452 14.60 27.56 12.05
CA GLN A 452 14.42 27.81 13.49
C GLN A 452 15.12 29.10 13.93
N ALA A 453 16.35 29.35 13.46
CA ALA A 453 17.06 30.61 13.74
C ALA A 453 16.33 31.84 13.20
N LEU A 454 15.79 31.77 11.98
CA LEU A 454 14.97 32.86 11.39
C LEU A 454 13.69 33.13 12.19
N TYR A 455 13.09 32.09 12.77
CA TYR A 455 11.85 32.17 13.53
C TYR A 455 12.05 32.26 15.05
N ALA A 456 13.29 32.38 15.54
CA ALA A 456 13.60 32.31 16.98
C ALA A 456 12.83 33.31 17.86
N GLY A 457 12.46 34.48 17.30
CA GLY A 457 11.65 35.50 17.98
C GLY A 457 10.14 35.36 17.80
N SER A 458 9.65 34.35 17.08
CA SER A 458 8.23 34.21 16.78
C SER A 458 7.42 33.85 18.03
N LYS A 459 6.30 34.54 18.20
CA LYS A 459 5.31 34.26 19.26
C LYS A 459 4.06 33.55 18.73
N LYS A 460 4.02 33.23 17.43
CA LYS A 460 2.86 32.59 16.80
C LYS A 460 2.73 31.16 17.32
N GLU A 461 1.50 30.77 17.64
CA GLU A 461 1.20 29.43 18.16
C GLU A 461 1.69 28.32 17.24
N ARG A 462 1.46 28.46 15.93
CA ARG A 462 1.85 27.49 14.90
C ARG A 462 3.36 27.24 14.80
N ASP A 463 4.19 28.17 15.30
CA ASP A 463 5.64 28.06 15.22
C ASP A 463 6.21 27.36 16.47
N ARG A 464 5.43 27.22 17.55
CA ARG A 464 5.90 26.73 18.86
C ARG A 464 6.48 25.32 18.79
N GLY A 465 5.79 24.37 18.16
CA GLY A 465 6.30 23.00 18.05
C GLY A 465 7.56 22.89 17.22
N PHE A 466 7.65 23.66 16.12
CA PHE A 466 8.85 23.67 15.29
C PHE A 466 10.06 24.28 16.01
N LEU A 467 9.84 25.28 16.89
CA LEU A 467 10.89 25.86 17.72
C LEU A 467 11.22 25.02 18.97
N ALA A 468 10.33 24.13 19.38
CA ALA A 468 10.53 23.22 20.52
C ALA A 468 11.21 21.89 20.12
N ALA A 469 11.22 21.56 18.83
CA ALA A 469 11.76 20.32 18.27
C ALA A 469 13.28 20.33 18.03
#